data_AF-Q31IP4-F1
#
_entry.id   AF-Q31IP4-F1
#
_cell.length_a   1.000
_cell.length_b   1.000
_cell.length_c   1.000
_cell.angle_alpha   90.00
_cell.angle_beta   90.00
_cell.angle_gamma   90.00
#
_symmetry.space_group_name_H-M   'P 1'
#
loop_
_entity.id
_entity.type
_entity.pdbx_description
1 polymer ?
#
loop_
_entity_poly.entity_id
_entity_poly.type
_entity_poly.pdbx_seq_one_letter_code
_entity_poly.pdbx_strand_id
1 'polypeptide(L)'
;MHYSIQVENIKCGGCANSIQSSLNRIDEISQVDVDVEAGLVNFAAQTDLAAEAVKTQLLKMGYPEVGSTEGLNAMGAKAKSFVSCAVGKMSADSDTKS
;
A
#
# COMPACT_ATOMS: atom_id res chain seq x y z
N MET A 1 16.30 1.39 13.06
CA MET A 1 15.56 2.57 12.58
C MET A 1 14.09 2.37 12.91
N HIS A 2 13.36 3.41 13.30
CA HIS A 2 11.93 3.29 13.63
C HIS A 2 11.07 3.70 12.43
N TYR A 3 10.06 2.89 12.14
CA TYR A 3 9.10 3.08 11.07
C TYR A 3 7.68 3.06 11.63
N SER A 4 6.83 3.87 11.04
CA SER A 4 5.39 3.92 11.34
C SER A 4 4.63 3.82 10.03
N ILE A 5 3.81 2.80 9.89
CA ILE A 5 3.01 2.53 8.70
C ILE A 5 1.56 2.59 9.11
N GLN A 6 0.81 3.49 8.52
CA GLN A 6 -0.64 3.50 8.69
C GLN A 6 -1.23 2.47 7.73
N VAL A 7 -2.21 1.67 8.17
CA VAL A 7 -2.77 0.56 7.38
C VAL A 7 -4.30 0.58 7.35
N GLU A 8 -4.88 0.12 6.25
CA GLU A 8 -6.33 0.02 6.10
C GLU A 8 -6.88 -1.30 6.65
N ASN A 9 -8.21 -1.36 6.87
CA ASN A 9 -8.96 -2.57 7.26
C ASN A 9 -8.71 -3.14 8.66
N ILE A 10 -7.93 -2.48 9.53
CA ILE A 10 -7.88 -2.81 10.96
C ILE A 10 -9.15 -2.31 11.64
N LYS A 11 -9.98 -3.23 12.17
CA LYS A 11 -11.26 -2.91 12.85
C LYS A 11 -11.43 -3.58 14.22
N CYS A 12 -10.55 -4.54 14.58
CA CYS A 12 -10.64 -5.24 15.85
C CYS A 12 -9.26 -5.61 16.41
N GLY A 13 -9.14 -5.66 17.74
CA GLY A 13 -7.90 -6.02 18.44
C GLY A 13 -7.41 -7.45 18.15
N GLY A 14 -8.29 -8.35 17.70
CA GLY A 14 -7.90 -9.70 17.26
C GLY A 14 -6.99 -9.69 16.02
N CYS A 15 -7.19 -8.74 15.10
CA CYS A 15 -6.34 -8.57 13.93
C CYS A 15 -4.93 -8.08 14.33
N ALA A 16 -4.85 -7.16 15.30
CA ALA A 16 -3.58 -6.60 15.76
C ALA A 16 -2.62 -7.65 16.31
N ASN A 17 -3.13 -8.59 17.11
CA ASN A 17 -2.29 -9.65 17.67
C ASN A 17 -1.73 -10.60 16.59
N SER A 18 -2.51 -10.86 15.54
CA SER A 18 -2.07 -11.66 14.38
C SER A 18 -1.00 -10.93 13.56
N ILE A 19 -1.15 -9.62 13.39
CA ILE A 19 -0.15 -8.76 12.72
C ILE A 19 1.14 -8.78 13.51
N GLN A 20 1.11 -8.45 14.82
CA GLN A 20 2.31 -8.50 15.67
C GLN A 20 3.00 -9.85 15.61
N SER A 21 2.26 -10.95 15.76
CA SER A 21 2.83 -12.30 15.73
C SER A 21 3.45 -12.66 14.37
N SER A 22 2.92 -12.13 13.28
CA SER A 22 3.47 -12.37 11.93
C SER A 22 4.72 -11.53 11.68
N LEU A 23 4.70 -10.27 12.10
CA LEU A 23 5.82 -9.36 11.95
C LEU A 23 7.00 -9.75 12.84
N ASN A 24 6.76 -10.25 14.05
CA ASN A 24 7.81 -10.74 14.96
C ASN A 24 8.60 -11.95 14.41
N ARG A 25 8.12 -12.61 13.35
CA ARG A 25 8.87 -13.67 12.65
C ARG A 25 9.97 -13.14 11.74
N ILE A 26 10.02 -11.84 11.50
CA ILE A 26 11.05 -11.20 10.69
C ILE A 26 12.21 -10.86 11.65
N ASP A 27 13.30 -11.62 11.57
CA ASP A 27 14.46 -11.51 12.48
C ASP A 27 15.08 -10.09 12.50
N GLU A 28 14.97 -9.37 11.38
CA GLU A 28 15.53 -8.03 11.20
C GLU A 28 14.62 -6.89 11.72
N ILE A 29 13.51 -7.22 12.41
CA ILE A 29 12.65 -6.22 13.06
C ILE A 29 12.46 -6.48 14.56
N SER A 30 12.05 -5.45 15.28
CA SER A 30 11.84 -5.48 16.74
C SER A 30 10.86 -4.38 17.15
N GLN A 31 10.44 -4.40 18.41
CA GLN A 31 9.55 -3.37 18.98
C GLN A 31 8.30 -3.11 18.14
N VAL A 32 7.62 -4.18 17.71
CA VAL A 32 6.38 -4.10 16.95
C VAL A 32 5.25 -3.70 17.89
N ASP A 33 4.59 -2.61 17.56
CA ASP A 33 3.41 -2.06 18.25
C ASP A 33 2.32 -1.78 17.21
N VAL A 34 1.07 -2.11 17.55
CA VAL A 34 -0.06 -1.96 16.62
C VAL A 34 -1.16 -1.18 17.33
N ASP A 35 -1.37 0.04 16.87
CA ASP A 35 -2.44 0.93 17.30
C ASP A 35 -3.66 0.70 16.41
N VAL A 36 -4.67 0.04 16.97
CA VAL A 36 -5.94 -0.27 16.28
C VAL A 36 -6.83 0.96 16.16
N GLU A 37 -6.75 1.88 17.12
CA GLU A 37 -7.59 3.08 17.13
C GLU A 37 -7.14 4.07 16.06
N ALA A 38 -5.82 4.22 15.90
CA ALA A 38 -5.22 5.08 14.89
C ALA A 38 -4.95 4.34 13.55
N GLY A 39 -5.05 3.01 13.54
CA GLY A 39 -4.74 2.17 12.37
C GLY A 39 -3.25 2.23 12.01
N LEU A 40 -2.37 2.27 13.01
CA LEU A 40 -0.93 2.49 12.86
C LEU A 40 -0.14 1.26 13.33
N VAL A 41 0.88 0.89 12.55
CA VAL A 41 1.83 -0.17 12.87
C VAL A 41 3.20 0.46 13.03
N ASN A 42 3.73 0.41 14.24
CA ASN A 42 5.02 0.94 14.61
C ASN A 42 6.00 -0.22 14.79
N PHE A 43 7.20 -0.12 14.25
CA PHE A 43 8.22 -1.15 14.41
C PHE A 43 9.62 -0.56 14.24
N ALA A 44 10.61 -1.21 14.84
CA ALA A 44 12.01 -0.96 14.57
C ALA A 44 12.52 -1.97 13.54
N ALA A 45 13.15 -1.52 12.47
CA ALA A 45 13.85 -2.40 11.52
C ALA A 45 15.35 -2.11 11.53
N GLN A 46 16.16 -3.15 11.33
CA GLN A 46 17.61 -3.04 11.25
C GLN A 46 18.07 -2.49 9.90
N THR A 47 17.33 -2.79 8.83
CA THR A 47 17.62 -2.41 7.45
C THR A 47 16.36 -1.89 6.74
N ASP A 48 16.53 -1.09 5.69
CA ASP A 48 15.38 -0.66 4.86
C ASP A 48 14.70 -1.85 4.16
N LEU A 49 15.47 -2.88 3.79
CA LEU A 49 14.94 -4.14 3.25
C LEU A 49 13.95 -4.81 4.21
N ALA A 50 14.26 -4.82 5.50
CA ALA A 50 13.36 -5.34 6.52
C ALA A 50 12.09 -4.50 6.65
N ALA A 51 12.17 -3.17 6.49
CA ALA A 51 10.99 -2.32 6.45
C ALA A 51 10.10 -2.59 5.21
N GLU A 52 10.70 -2.84 4.04
CA GLU A 52 9.96 -3.26 2.84
C GLU A 52 9.31 -4.65 2.98
N ALA A 53 9.99 -5.58 3.67
CA ALA A 53 9.45 -6.89 3.99
C ALA A 53 8.19 -6.77 4.87
N VAL A 54 8.18 -5.86 5.83
CA VAL A 54 7.01 -5.58 6.68
C VAL A 54 5.82 -5.07 5.85
N LYS A 55 6.03 -4.08 4.96
CA LYS A 55 4.98 -3.59 4.05
C LYS A 55 4.39 -4.70 3.20
N THR A 56 5.27 -5.51 2.61
CA THR A 56 4.87 -6.65 1.76
C THR A 56 4.07 -7.67 2.55
N GLN A 57 4.47 -7.96 3.79
CA GLN A 57 3.78 -8.89 4.67
C GLN A 57 2.40 -8.36 5.06
N LEU A 58 2.30 -7.09 5.44
CA LEU A 58 1.03 -6.42 5.76
C LEU A 58 0.07 -6.47 4.57
N LEU A 59 0.55 -6.16 3.36
CA LEU A 59 -0.22 -6.25 2.12
C LEU A 59 -0.73 -7.67 1.86
N LYS A 60 0.13 -8.69 1.99
CA LYS A 60 -0.25 -10.11 1.85
C LYS A 60 -1.30 -10.55 2.86
N MET A 61 -1.30 -9.96 4.04
CA MET A 61 -2.29 -10.23 5.10
C MET A 61 -3.60 -9.46 4.90
N GLY A 62 -3.68 -8.55 3.91
CA GLY A 62 -4.87 -7.74 3.62
C GLY A 62 -4.90 -6.38 4.33
N TYR A 63 -3.77 -5.93 4.85
CA TYR A 63 -3.59 -4.62 5.51
C TYR A 63 -2.65 -3.74 4.65
N PRO A 64 -3.12 -3.20 3.52
CA PRO A 64 -2.31 -2.28 2.70
C PRO A 64 -2.00 -1.00 3.49
N GLU A 65 -0.88 -0.34 3.17
CA GLU A 65 -0.56 0.94 3.82
C GLU A 65 -1.43 2.09 3.27
N VAL A 66 -1.84 2.99 4.15
CA VAL A 66 -2.64 4.18 3.86
C VAL A 66 -1.76 5.22 3.20
N GLY A 67 -2.09 5.58 1.96
CA GLY A 67 -1.57 6.79 1.32
C GLY A 67 -0.09 6.80 1.01
N SER A 68 0.58 5.65 0.88
CA SER A 68 1.97 5.69 0.44
C SER A 68 2.13 6.29 -0.94
N THR A 69 3.29 6.89 -1.15
CA THR A 69 3.69 7.55 -2.40
C THR A 69 3.81 6.59 -3.58
N GLU A 70 3.77 5.27 -3.36
CA GLU A 70 3.53 4.28 -4.41
C GLU A 70 2.05 4.30 -4.89
N GLY A 71 1.11 4.60 -3.99
CA GLY A 71 -0.29 4.90 -4.31
C GLY A 71 -0.53 6.30 -4.88
N LEU A 72 0.20 7.34 -4.42
CA LEU A 72 0.09 8.69 -5.01
C LEU A 72 0.75 8.82 -6.39
N ASN A 73 1.85 8.10 -6.68
CA ASN A 73 2.37 8.02 -8.05
C ASN A 73 1.36 7.34 -9.02
N ALA A 74 0.56 6.40 -8.52
CA ALA A 74 -0.54 5.80 -9.28
C ALA A 74 -1.74 6.76 -9.48
N MET A 75 -1.97 7.71 -8.57
CA MET A 75 -3.01 8.73 -8.71
C MET A 75 -2.58 9.94 -9.57
N GLY A 76 -1.29 10.31 -9.55
CA GLY A 76 -0.74 11.36 -10.43
C GLY A 76 -0.72 10.98 -11.91
N ALA A 77 -0.67 9.68 -12.23
CA ALA A 77 -0.70 9.17 -13.60
C ALA A 77 -2.09 9.27 -14.28
N LYS A 78 -3.17 9.50 -13.53
CA LYS A 78 -4.55 9.59 -14.06
C LYS A 78 -5.00 11.01 -14.40
N ALA A 79 -4.11 12.00 -14.37
CA ALA A 79 -4.44 13.39 -14.73
C ALA A 79 -4.15 13.75 -16.21
N LYS A 80 -3.84 12.77 -17.08
CA LYS A 80 -3.54 13.02 -18.52
C LYS A 80 -4.75 12.96 -19.47
N SER A 81 -5.97 12.71 -18.99
CA SER A 81 -7.07 12.26 -19.88
C SER A 81 -8.23 13.24 -20.12
N PHE A 82 -8.09 14.53 -19.82
CA PHE A 82 -9.14 15.53 -20.04
C PHE A 82 -8.91 16.47 -21.24
N VAL A 83 -8.12 16.05 -22.24
CA VAL A 83 -8.10 16.67 -23.57
C VAL A 83 -8.30 15.58 -24.62
N SER A 84 -9.54 15.12 -24.78
CA SER A 84 -10.02 14.61 -26.06
C SER A 84 -11.55 14.56 -26.04
N CYS A 85 -12.16 15.74 -26.07
CA CYS A 85 -13.58 15.86 -26.38
C CYS A 85 -13.82 17.16 -27.16
N ALA A 86 -13.13 17.30 -28.29
CA ALA A 86 -13.47 18.29 -29.31
C ALA A 86 -12.87 17.87 -30.64
N VAL A 87 -13.77 17.64 -31.63
CA VAL A 87 -13.54 17.39 -33.06
C VAL A 87 -13.10 15.94 -33.40
N GLY A 88 -13.84 15.09 -34.10
CA GLY A 88 -14.96 15.30 -35.01
C GLY A 88 -14.54 14.90 -36.43
N LYS A 89 -15.14 13.81 -36.94
CA LYS A 89 -15.24 13.34 -38.34
C LYS A 89 -14.17 12.37 -38.90
N MET A 90 -14.69 11.17 -39.22
CA MET A 90 -14.65 10.49 -40.53
C MET A 90 -13.27 10.07 -41.11
N SER A 91 -13.01 8.76 -41.12
CA SER A 91 -12.93 7.91 -42.34
C SER A 91 -12.00 6.72 -42.13
N ALA A 92 -12.48 5.54 -42.53
CA ALA A 92 -11.81 4.27 -42.84
C ALA A 92 -10.29 4.13 -42.59
N ASP A 93 -9.88 3.14 -41.79
CA ASP A 93 -9.25 1.89 -42.27
C ASP A 93 -8.86 0.97 -41.08
N SER A 94 -9.23 -0.31 -41.19
CA SER A 94 -8.65 -1.56 -40.67
C SER A 94 -7.49 -1.45 -39.64
N ASP A 95 -7.49 -2.09 -38.46
CA ASP A 95 -7.38 -3.55 -38.29
C ASP A 95 -7.53 -3.94 -36.78
N THR A 96 -8.42 -4.89 -36.50
CA THR A 96 -8.50 -5.80 -35.34
C THR A 96 -8.43 -5.23 -33.91
N LYS A 97 -9.50 -4.55 -33.47
CA LYS A 97 -10.55 -5.11 -32.60
C LYS A 97 -11.56 -4.00 -32.28
N SER A 98 -12.62 -4.06 -33.07
CA SER A 98 -13.91 -3.37 -33.05
C SER A 98 -13.88 -1.85 -33.14
#